data_AF-A0A7Z0MNH2-F1
#
_entry.id   AF-A0A7Z0MNH2-F1
#
_cell.length_a   1.000
_cell.length_b   1.000
_cell.length_c   1.000
_cell.angle_alpha   90.00
_cell.angle_beta   90.00
_cell.angle_gamma   90.00
#
_symmetry.space_group_name_H-M   'P 1'
#
loop_
_entity.id
_entity.type
_entity.pdbx_description
1 polymer ?
#
loop_
_entity_poly.entity_id
_entity_poly.type
_entity_poly.pdbx_seq_one_letter_code
_entity_poly.pdbx_strand_id
1 'polypeptide(L)' 'MTCKIKPVPGADVYLTLDVALQKAAYDALAEYNGAVVALDLETGGVLVQVSKASFDPNLFVSGISYVFMCYN' A
#
# COMPACT_ATOMS: atom_id res chain seq x y z
N MET A 1 -15.18 20.65 34.92
CA MET A 1 -13.90 21.02 34.27
C MET A 1 -13.36 19.78 33.57
N THR A 2 -13.41 19.72 32.23
CA THR A 2 -12.91 18.58 31.46
C THR A 2 -11.40 18.75 31.24
N CYS A 3 -10.61 17.84 31.81
CA CYS A 3 -9.17 17.79 31.61
C CYS A 3 -8.87 17.37 30.16
N LYS A 4 -8.62 18.34 29.27
CA LYS A 4 -8.19 18.10 27.89
C LYS A 4 -6.68 17.86 27.86
N ILE A 5 -6.28 16.59 27.85
CA ILE A 5 -4.93 16.18 27.43
C ILE A 5 -4.78 16.47 25.92
N LYS A 6 -3.68 17.13 25.54
CA LYS A 6 -3.35 17.36 24.12
C LYS A 6 -2.98 16.00 23.49
N PRO A 7 -3.55 15.64 22.33
CA PRO A 7 -3.16 14.42 21.63
C PRO A 7 -1.71 14.53 21.15
N VAL A 8 -0.97 13.43 21.26
CA VAL A 8 0.38 13.30 20.72
C VAL A 8 0.26 12.76 19.29
N PRO A 9 0.78 13.47 18.27
CA PRO A 9 0.75 12.97 16.90
C PRO A 9 1.63 11.72 16.75
N GLY A 10 1.27 10.85 15.80
CA GLY A 10 2.12 9.72 15.42
C GLY A 10 3.44 10.17 14.80
N ALA A 11 4.45 9.30 14.84
CA ALA A 11 5.74 9.54 14.21
C ALA A 11 5.71 9.18 12.72
N ASP A 12 6.44 9.94 11.90
CA ASP A 12 6.61 9.65 10.49
C ASP A 12 7.55 8.46 10.25
N VAL A 13 7.30 7.72 9.18
CA VAL A 13 8.12 6.58 8.74
C VAL A 13 8.69 6.88 7.36
N TYR A 14 10.01 6.76 7.23
CA TYR A 14 10.73 6.95 5.98
C TYR A 14 11.11 5.59 5.39
N LEU A 15 10.89 5.42 4.09
CA LEU A 15 11.13 4.18 3.37
C LEU A 15 12.25 4.39 2.34
N THR A 16 12.93 3.29 1.98
CA THR A 16 13.90 3.26 0.87
C THR A 16 13.22 3.11 -0.49
N LEU A 17 11.90 2.91 -0.52
CA LEU A 17 11.14 2.69 -1.73
C LEU A 17 11.12 3.93 -2.61
N ASP A 18 11.44 3.73 -3.88
CA ASP A 18 11.33 4.78 -4.90
C ASP A 18 9.96 4.67 -5.58
N VAL A 19 9.17 5.74 -5.47
CA VAL A 19 7.79 5.78 -5.99
C VAL A 19 7.75 5.71 -7.52
N ALA A 20 8.72 6.33 -8.20
CA ALA A 20 8.77 6.32 -9.66
C ALA A 20 9.13 4.92 -10.18
N LEU A 21 10.10 4.25 -9.55
CA LEU A 21 10.47 2.88 -9.88
C LEU A 21 9.37 1.89 -9.52
N GLN A 22 8.68 2.05 -8.39
CA GLN A 22 7.53 1.22 -8.06
C GLN A 22 6.43 1.32 -9.11
N LYS A 23 6.09 2.54 -9.55
CA LYS A 23 5.08 2.75 -10.60
C LYS A 23 5.52 2.09 -11.90
N ALA A 24 6.77 2.29 -12.31
CA ALA A 24 7.31 1.66 -13.52
C ALA A 24 7.25 0.13 -13.44
N ALA A 25 7.60 -0.47 -12.30
CA ALA A 25 7.53 -1.91 -12.09
C ALA A 25 6.10 -2.45 -12.08
N TYR A 26 5.15 -1.70 -11.51
CA TYR A 26 3.73 -2.03 -11.54
C TYR A 26 3.16 -2.00 -12.97
N ASP A 27 3.49 -0.95 -13.72
CA ASP A 27 3.08 -0.76 -15.12
C ASP A 27 3.70 -1.85 -16.01
N ALA A 28 4.97 -2.21 -15.78
CA ALA A 28 5.68 -3.25 -16.52
C ALA A 28 5.07 -4.65 -16.36
N LEU A 29 4.52 -4.96 -15.18
CA LEU A 29 3.81 -6.22 -14.95
C LEU A 29 2.44 -6.29 -15.66
N ALA A 30 1.88 -5.16 -16.12
CA ALA A 30 0.62 -5.09 -16.87
C ALA A 30 -0.48 -6.01 -16.29
N GLU A 31 -0.96 -6.99 -17.06
CA GLU A 31 -1.99 -7.96 -16.66
C GLU A 31 -1.41 -9.27 -16.09
N TYR A 32 -0.08 -9.39 -16.02
CA TYR A 32 0.58 -10.60 -15.57
C TYR A 32 0.60 -10.70 -14.04
N ASN A 33 0.32 -11.90 -13.56
CA ASN A 33 0.53 -12.27 -12.17
C ASN A 33 2.02 -12.53 -11.94
N GLY A 34 2.59 -11.87 -10.95
CA GLY A 34 4.03 -11.94 -10.69
C GLY A 34 4.47 -10.93 -9.65
N ALA A 35 5.75 -10.97 -9.31
CA ALA A 35 6.35 -10.05 -8.37
C ALA A 35 7.64 -9.47 -8.94
N VAL A 36 7.95 -8.22 -8.59
CA VAL A 36 9.17 -7.52 -8.95
C VAL A 36 9.77 -6.93 -7.69
N VAL A 37 11.05 -7.23 -7.44
CA VAL A 37 11.81 -6.69 -6.32
C VAL A 37 13.10 -6.09 -6.87
N ALA A 38 13.42 -4.86 -6.47
CA ALA A 38 14.69 -4.21 -6.81
C ALA A 38 15.38 -3.73 -5.53
N LEU A 39 16.69 -3.95 -5.49
CA LEU A 39 17.55 -3.60 -4.38
C LEU A 39 18.62 -2.63 -4.86
N ASP A 40 18.98 -1.68 -4.00
CA ASP A 40 20.22 -0.95 -4.12
C ASP A 40 21.36 -1.81 -3.57
N LEU A 41 22.38 -2.07 -4.39
CA LEU A 41 23.51 -2.92 -4.02
C LEU A 41 24.50 -2.23 -3.07
N GLU A 42 24.56 -0.90 -3.09
CA GLU A 42 25.50 -0.14 -2.25
C GLU A 42 24.97 0.00 -0.82
N THR A 43 23.67 0.29 -0.68
CA THR A 43 23.03 0.51 0.63
C THR A 43 22.31 -0.72 1.17
N GLY A 44 22.00 -1.70 0.31
CA GLY A 44 21.12 -2.82 0.65
C GLY A 44 19.64 -2.45 0.75
N GLY A 45 19.27 -1.21 0.40
CA GLY A 45 17.90 -0.72 0.49
C GLY A 45 16.97 -1.37 -0.54
N VAL A 46 15.72 -1.64 -0.14
CA VAL A 46 14.69 -2.10 -1.08
C VAL A 46 14.10 -0.88 -1.79
N LEU A 47 14.33 -0.78 -3.09
CA LEU A 47 13.83 0.32 -3.94
C LEU A 47 12.44 0.01 -4.50
N VAL A 48 12.17 -1.26 -4.81
CA VAL A 48 10.89 -1.69 -5.40
C VAL A 48 10.45 -2.99 -4.77
N GLN A 49 9.15 -3.08 -4.49
CA GLN A 49 8.49 -4.31 -4.08
C GLN A 49 7.06 -4.29 -4.63
N VAL A 50 6.81 -4.98 -5.73
CA VAL A 50 5.50 -5.07 -6.38
C VAL A 50 5.06 -6.53 -6.43
N SER A 51 3.77 -6.77 -6.18
CA SER A 51 3.12 -8.08 -6.31
C SER A 51 1.78 -7.91 -7.03
N LYS A 52 1.52 -8.78 -8.02
CA LYS A 52 0.28 -8.86 -8.80
C LYS A 52 -0.25 -10.31 -8.82
N ALA A 53 -1.56 -10.54 -8.77
CA ALA A 53 -2.65 -9.56 -8.78
C ALA A 53 -2.73 -8.70 -7.51
N SER A 54 -3.05 -7.42 -7.69
CA SER A 54 -3.22 -6.43 -6.62
C SER A 54 -4.66 -5.92 -6.60
N PHE A 55 -5.09 -5.31 -5.50
CA PHE A 55 -6.45 -4.79 -5.30
C PHE A 55 -6.41 -3.31 -4.95
N ASP A 56 -7.52 -2.59 -5.12
CA ASP A 56 -7.62 -1.20 -4.65
C ASP A 56 -7.88 -1.18 -3.12
N PRO A 57 -6.91 -0.75 -2.30
CA PRO A 57 -7.07 -0.72 -0.85
C PRO A 57 -8.11 0.30 -0.40
N ASN A 58 -8.43 1.32 -1.19
CA ASN A 58 -9.38 2.36 -0.80
C ASN A 58 -10.80 1.81 -0.61
N LEU A 59 -11.14 0.72 -1.31
CA LEU A 59 -12.42 0.02 -1.16
C LEU A 59 -12.62 -0.56 0.26
N PHE A 60 -11.53 -0.87 0.96
CA PHE A 60 -11.59 -1.37 2.33
C PHE A 60 -11.76 -0.25 3.37
N VAL A 61 -11.40 0.99 3.02
CA VAL A 61 -11.50 2.15 3.92
C VAL A 61 -12.95 2.63 4.04
N SER A 62 -13.71 2.61 2.94
CA SER A 62 -15.10 3.07 2.90
C SER A 62 -16.14 2.01 3.30
N GLY A 63 -15.71 0.77 3.55
CA GLY A 63 -16.59 -0.37 3.84
C GLY A 63 -17.13 -1.03 2.57
N ILE A 64 -16.82 -2.31 2.38
CA ILE A 64 -17.37 -3.12 1.30
C ILE A 64 -18.77 -3.55 1.73
N SER A 65 -19.79 -3.06 1.03
CA SER A 65 -21.17 -3.47 1.29
C SER A 65 -21.32 -4.95 0.97
N TYR A 66 -21.40 -5.79 2.00
CA TYR A 66 -21.97 -7.12 1.86
C TYR A 66 -23.48 -6.94 1.66
N VAL A 67 -23.93 -6.81 0.42
CA VAL A 67 -25.34 -7.06 0.10
C VAL A 67 -25.54 -8.55 0.30
N PHE A 68 -25.81 -8.93 1.55
CA PHE A 68 -26.47 -10.17 1.87
C PHE A 68 -27.85 -10.05 1.23
N MET A 69 -27.97 -10.59 0.01
CA MET A 69 -29.27 -10.83 -0.58
C MET A 69 -29.98 -11.85 0.30
N CYS A 70 -30.68 -11.37 1.33
CA CYS A 70 -31.88 -12.07 1.78
C CYS A 70 -32.80 -12.09 0.57
N TYR A 71 -32.86 -13.25 -0.09
CA TYR A 71 -33.92 -13.58 -1.02
C TYR A 71 -35.26 -13.32 -0.32
N ASN A 72 -36.21 -12.74 -1.07
CA ASN A 72 -37.57 -12.48 -0.60
C ASN A 72 -38.22 -13.74 -0.02
#